data_AF-A0A1R2CS06-F1
#
_entry.id   AF-A0A1R2CS06-F1
#
_cell.length_a   1.000
_cell.length_b   1.000
_cell.length_c   1.000
_cell.angle_alpha   90.00
_cell.angle_beta   90.00
_cell.angle_gamma   90.00
#
_symmetry.space_group_name_H-M   'P 1'
#
loop_
_entity.id
_entity.type
_entity.pdbx_description
1 polymer ?
#
loop_
_entity_poly.entity_id
_entity_poly.type
_entity_poly.pdbx_seq_one_letter_code
_entity_poly.pdbx_strand_id
1 'polypeptide(L)'
;MDYLTEIEVKLASFTQALYQGVNEIQEKSETLDQQSRVKLVNTLSSDLLSAHSNVIEAINKIPEEIFTMSREAQENEIKTLELRYEQSVNRLQTLKSQAQNVYNALEQNLG
;
A
#
# COMPACT_ATOMS: atom_id res chain seq x y z
N MET A 1 -3.06 -16.04 -5.13
CA MET A 1 -3.61 -14.67 -5.21
C MET A 1 -2.98 -13.92 -4.05
N ASP A 2 -2.33 -12.78 -4.28
CA ASP A 2 -1.76 -12.01 -3.16
C ASP A 2 -2.89 -11.36 -2.33
N TYR A 3 -2.58 -10.97 -1.09
CA TYR A 3 -3.57 -10.43 -0.16
C TYR A 3 -4.26 -9.17 -0.67
N LEU A 4 -3.54 -8.32 -1.42
CA LEU A 4 -4.07 -7.11 -2.04
C LEU A 4 -5.13 -7.47 -3.09
N THR A 5 -4.82 -8.41 -3.96
CA THR A 5 -5.72 -8.90 -5.00
C THR A 5 -6.95 -9.58 -4.38
N GLU A 6 -6.78 -10.37 -3.30
CA GLU A 6 -7.93 -10.96 -2.59
C GLU A 6 -8.84 -9.87 -2.00
N ILE A 7 -8.27 -8.85 -1.37
CA ILE A 7 -9.03 -7.70 -0.82
C ILE A 7 -9.73 -6.92 -1.92
N GLU A 8 -9.08 -6.63 -3.04
CA GLU A 8 -9.68 -5.94 -4.18
C GLU A 8 -10.89 -6.70 -4.74
N VAL A 9 -10.78 -8.02 -4.88
CA VAL A 9 -11.88 -8.88 -5.34
C VAL A 9 -13.05 -8.87 -4.33
N LYS A 10 -12.76 -8.92 -3.02
CA LYS A 10 -13.79 -8.87 -1.98
C LYS A 10 -14.46 -7.49 -1.90
N LEU A 11 -13.70 -6.41 -2.05
CA LEU A 11 -14.23 -5.05 -2.12
C LEU A 11 -15.12 -4.86 -3.34
N ALA A 12 -14.71 -5.34 -4.51
CA ALA A 12 -15.53 -5.30 -5.72
C ALA A 12 -16.86 -6.05 -5.52
N SER A 13 -16.82 -7.22 -4.87
CA SER A 13 -18.02 -8.02 -4.56
C SER A 13 -18.95 -7.29 -3.57
N PHE A 14 -18.39 -6.62 -2.56
CA PHE A 14 -19.15 -5.80 -1.62
C PHE A 14 -19.81 -4.60 -2.32
N THR A 15 -19.07 -3.86 -3.16
CA THR A 15 -19.60 -2.74 -3.94
C THR A 15 -20.71 -3.19 -4.89
N GLN A 16 -20.56 -4.35 -5.53
CA GLN A 16 -21.58 -4.92 -6.40
C GLN A 16 -22.86 -5.25 -5.62
N ALA A 17 -22.74 -5.92 -4.47
CA ALA A 17 -23.89 -6.23 -3.61
C ALA A 17 -24.62 -4.96 -3.14
N LEU A 18 -23.87 -3.91 -2.82
CA LEU A 18 -24.40 -2.62 -2.40
C LEU A 18 -25.18 -1.94 -3.54
N TYR A 19 -24.61 -1.91 -4.75
CA TYR A 19 -25.26 -1.33 -5.92
C TYR A 19 -26.52 -2.10 -6.33
N GLN A 20 -26.45 -3.43 -6.36
CA GLN A 20 -27.60 -4.28 -6.69
C GLN A 20 -28.72 -4.14 -5.66
N GLY A 21 -28.39 -4.12 -4.36
CA GLY A 21 -29.37 -3.96 -3.31
C GLY A 21 -30.08 -2.61 -3.34
N VAL A 22 -29.35 -1.51 -3.60
CA VAL A 22 -29.94 -0.18 -3.75
C VAL A 22 -30.89 -0.14 -4.95
N ASN A 23 -30.48 -0.67 -6.10
CA ASN A 23 -31.34 -0.72 -7.29
C ASN A 23 -32.59 -1.57 -7.05
N GLU A 24 -32.46 -2.73 -6.40
CA GLU A 24 -33.59 -3.61 -6.12
C GLU A 24 -34.59 -2.98 -5.15
N ILE A 25 -34.10 -2.25 -4.12
CA ILE A 25 -34.96 -1.45 -3.25
C ILE A 25 -35.67 -0.36 -4.05
N GLN A 26 -34.94 0.37 -4.91
CA GLN A 26 -35.51 1.45 -5.70
C GLN A 26 -36.62 0.95 -6.63
N GLU A 27 -36.39 -0.15 -7.36
CA GLU A 27 -37.35 -0.74 -8.30
C GLU A 27 -38.59 -1.33 -7.61
N LYS A 28 -38.41 -1.94 -6.43
CA LYS A 28 -39.47 -2.69 -5.75
C LYS A 28 -40.18 -1.93 -4.63
N SER A 29 -39.63 -0.80 -4.17
CA SER A 29 -40.21 -0.04 -3.04
C SER A 29 -41.61 0.51 -3.35
N GLU A 30 -41.88 0.88 -4.61
CA GLU A 30 -43.17 1.45 -5.02
C GLU A 30 -44.24 0.37 -5.29
N THR A 31 -43.82 -0.86 -5.57
CA THR A 31 -44.72 -1.95 -6.01
C THR A 31 -45.03 -2.97 -4.92
N LEU A 32 -44.13 -3.14 -3.95
CA LEU A 32 -44.31 -4.09 -2.85
C LEU A 32 -45.17 -3.52 -1.72
N ASP A 33 -45.92 -4.37 -1.05
CA ASP A 33 -46.55 -4.04 0.22
C ASP A 33 -45.50 -3.85 1.34
N GLN A 34 -45.91 -3.28 2.47
CA GLN A 34 -45.00 -2.96 3.57
C GLN A 34 -44.27 -4.19 4.15
N GLN A 35 -44.94 -5.34 4.24
CA GLN A 35 -44.32 -6.57 4.77
C GLN A 35 -43.26 -7.10 3.81
N SER A 36 -43.57 -7.09 2.50
CA SER A 36 -42.62 -7.50 1.46
C SER A 36 -41.42 -6.56 1.36
N ARG A 37 -41.61 -5.25 1.55
CA ARG A 37 -40.50 -4.28 1.63
C ARG A 37 -39.58 -4.55 2.81
N VAL A 38 -40.13 -4.81 3.99
CA VAL A 38 -39.33 -5.12 5.19
C VAL A 38 -38.52 -6.41 4.98
N LYS A 39 -39.12 -7.44 4.37
CA LYS A 39 -38.39 -8.68 4.01
C LYS A 39 -37.24 -8.41 3.04
N LEU A 40 -37.50 -7.65 1.97
CA LEU A 40 -36.49 -7.28 0.99
C LEU A 40 -35.30 -6.55 1.63
N VAL A 41 -35.58 -5.52 2.45
CA VAL A 41 -34.54 -4.76 3.16
C VAL A 41 -33.73 -5.66 4.11
N ASN A 42 -34.38 -6.59 4.82
CA ASN A 42 -33.70 -7.50 5.74
C ASN A 42 -32.79 -8.50 5.00
N THR A 43 -33.24 -9.04 3.86
CA THR A 43 -32.43 -9.93 3.01
C THR A 43 -31.20 -9.19 2.49
N LEU A 44 -31.39 -8.02 1.88
CA LEU A 44 -30.28 -7.23 1.34
C LEU A 44 -29.29 -6.78 2.42
N SER A 45 -29.79 -6.44 3.62
CA SER A 45 -28.93 -6.11 4.76
C SER A 45 -28.10 -7.31 5.21
N SER A 46 -28.68 -8.51 5.22
CA SER A 46 -27.95 -9.74 5.55
C SER A 46 -26.86 -10.05 4.52
N ASP A 47 -27.17 -9.89 3.23
CA ASP A 47 -26.22 -10.14 2.15
C ASP A 47 -25.06 -9.13 2.19
N LEU A 48 -25.36 -7.86 2.48
CA LEU A 48 -24.36 -6.81 2.64
C LEU A 48 -23.44 -7.06 3.86
N LEU A 49 -24.02 -7.51 4.98
CA LEU A 49 -23.26 -7.89 6.17
C LEU A 49 -22.34 -9.09 5.90
N SER A 50 -22.81 -10.08 5.16
CA SER A 50 -21.99 -11.23 4.76
C SER A 50 -20.83 -10.80 3.85
N ALA A 51 -21.09 -9.96 2.85
CA ALA A 51 -20.07 -9.42 1.98
C ALA A 51 -19.03 -8.58 2.74
N HIS A 52 -19.48 -7.74 3.68
CA HIS A 52 -18.60 -6.98 4.57
C HIS A 52 -17.73 -7.89 5.44
N SER A 53 -18.31 -8.92 6.05
CA SER A 53 -17.56 -9.90 6.86
C SER A 53 -16.44 -10.56 6.05
N ASN A 54 -16.71 -10.91 4.79
CA ASN A 54 -15.71 -11.49 3.91
C ASN A 54 -14.54 -10.54 3.59
N VAL A 55 -14.79 -9.23 3.51
CA VAL A 55 -13.72 -8.21 3.36
C VAL A 55 -12.87 -8.15 4.62
N ILE A 56 -13.51 -8.12 5.79
CA ILE A 56 -12.79 -8.09 7.08
C ILE A 56 -11.96 -9.35 7.28
N GLU A 57 -12.48 -10.54 6.93
CA GLU A 57 -11.71 -11.77 6.95
C GLU A 57 -10.51 -11.72 6.00
N ALA A 58 -10.65 -11.17 4.80
CA ALA A 58 -9.53 -11.01 3.87
C ALA A 58 -8.45 -10.06 4.42
N ILE A 59 -8.84 -8.97 5.09
CA ILE A 59 -7.91 -8.05 5.76
C ILE A 59 -7.21 -8.76 6.93
N ASN A 60 -7.93 -9.49 7.76
CA ASN A 60 -7.39 -10.19 8.92
C ASN A 60 -6.42 -11.33 8.57
N LYS A 61 -6.45 -11.81 7.31
CA LYS A 61 -5.47 -12.78 6.81
C LYS A 61 -4.12 -12.15 6.51
N ILE A 62 -4.01 -10.82 6.39
CA ILE A 62 -2.73 -10.16 6.17
C ILE A 62 -1.86 -10.37 7.42
N PRO A 63 -0.74 -11.10 7.31
CA PRO A 63 0.17 -11.28 8.43
C PRO A 63 0.76 -9.93 8.83
N GLU A 64 0.75 -9.62 10.12
CA GLU A 64 1.37 -8.41 10.66
C GLU A 64 2.87 -8.33 10.29
N GLU A 65 3.50 -9.49 10.13
CA GLU A 65 4.89 -9.61 9.69
C GLU A 65 5.14 -9.01 8.31
N ILE A 66 4.15 -8.93 7.40
CA ILE A 66 4.33 -8.27 6.10
C ILE A 66 4.59 -6.78 6.27
N PHE A 67 3.89 -6.13 7.20
CA PHE A 67 4.08 -4.71 7.49
C PHE A 67 5.43 -4.46 8.18
N THR A 68 5.81 -5.33 9.12
CA THR A 68 7.09 -5.22 9.84
C THR A 68 8.27 -5.55 8.93
N MET A 69 8.22 -6.61 8.13
CA MET A 69 9.26 -6.97 7.16
C MET A 69 9.45 -5.88 6.10
N SER A 70 8.36 -5.27 5.61
CA SER A 70 8.46 -4.16 4.65
C SER A 70 9.17 -2.96 5.27
N ARG A 71 8.90 -2.65 6.54
CA ARG A 71 9.53 -1.53 7.23
C ARG A 71 11.00 -1.79 7.56
N GLU A 72 11.31 -2.94 8.15
CA GLU A 72 12.69 -3.33 8.47
C GLU A 72 13.57 -3.44 7.21
N ALA A 73 13.01 -3.95 6.10
CA ALA A 73 13.71 -3.98 4.82
C ALA A 73 14.02 -2.57 4.30
N GLN A 74 13.05 -1.65 4.34
CA GLN A 74 13.25 -0.25 3.94
C GLN A 74 14.27 0.46 4.84
N GLU A 75 14.21 0.26 6.16
CA GLU A 75 15.17 0.84 7.10
C GLU A 75 16.61 0.31 6.87
N ASN A 76 16.76 -0.98 6.55
CA ASN A 76 18.06 -1.57 6.20
C ASN A 76 18.60 -1.06 4.86
N GLU A 77 17.74 -0.84 3.88
CA GLU A 77 18.12 -0.25 2.59
C GLU A 77 18.60 1.19 2.76
N ILE A 78 17.90 2.00 3.57
CA ILE A 78 18.32 3.37 3.91
C ILE A 78 19.72 3.36 4.56
N LYS A 79 19.94 2.53 5.59
CA LYS A 79 21.26 2.42 6.24
C LYS A 79 22.37 2.02 5.26
N THR A 80 22.05 1.12 4.32
CA THR A 80 23.01 0.70 3.29
C THR A 80 23.34 1.85 2.34
N LEU A 81 22.35 2.65 1.95
CA LEU A 81 22.53 3.83 1.10
C LEU A 81 23.32 4.92 1.82
N GLU A 82 23.05 5.17 3.10
CA GLU A 82 23.81 6.11 3.93
C GLU A 82 25.29 5.71 4.00
N LEU A 83 25.59 4.44 4.27
CA LEU A 83 26.96 3.94 4.31
C LEU A 83 27.68 4.11 2.95
N ARG A 84 26.98 3.83 1.85
CA ARG A 84 27.53 4.03 0.49
C ARG A 84 27.78 5.51 0.20
N TYR A 85 26.90 6.38 0.65
CA TYR A 85 27.05 7.82 0.51
C TYR A 85 28.28 8.33 1.29
N GLU A 86 28.45 7.93 2.55
CA GLU A 86 29.64 8.28 3.35
C GLU A 86 30.94 7.81 2.70
N GLN A 87 30.97 6.58 2.19
CA GLN A 87 32.12 6.06 1.44
C GLN A 87 32.41 6.90 0.18
N SER A 88 31.37 7.33 -0.53
CA SER A 88 31.51 8.20 -1.69
C SER A 88 32.06 9.58 -1.33
N VAL A 89 31.56 10.18 -0.24
CA VAL A 89 32.06 11.46 0.29
C VAL A 89 33.55 11.36 0.66
N ASN A 90 33.94 10.29 1.36
CA ASN A 90 35.34 10.07 1.73
C ASN A 90 36.24 9.94 0.49
N ARG A 91 35.80 9.19 -0.53
CA ARG A 91 36.53 9.08 -1.80
C ARG A 91 36.69 10.44 -2.49
N LEU A 92 35.65 11.26 -2.53
CA LEU A 92 35.70 12.60 -3.09
C LEU A 92 36.68 13.49 -2.31
N GLN A 93 36.71 13.40 -0.98
CA GLN A 93 37.68 14.12 -0.16
C GLN A 93 39.13 13.70 -0.46
N THR A 94 39.38 12.39 -0.60
CA THR A 94 40.69 11.88 -1.00
C THR A 94 41.09 12.39 -2.38
N LEU A 95 40.21 12.31 -3.37
CA LEU A 95 40.46 12.83 -4.72
C LEU A 95 40.75 14.33 -4.72
N LYS A 96 39.99 15.10 -3.93
CA LYS A 96 40.23 16.54 -3.75
C LYS A 96 41.63 16.81 -3.19
N SER A 97 42.04 16.07 -2.16
CA SER A 97 43.38 16.21 -1.57
C SER A 97 44.48 15.87 -2.57
N GLN A 98 44.31 14.78 -3.35
CA GLN A 98 45.24 14.41 -4.41
C GLN A 98 45.36 15.50 -5.48
N ALA A 99 44.23 16.04 -5.95
CA ALA A 99 44.21 17.14 -6.92
C ALA A 99 44.92 18.40 -6.39
N GLN A 100 44.71 18.73 -5.11
CA GLN A 100 45.39 19.86 -4.46
C GLN A 100 46.91 19.64 -4.42
N ASN A 101 47.37 18.43 -4.10
CA ASN A 101 48.79 18.10 -4.08
C ASN A 101 49.42 18.22 -5.47
N VAL A 102 48.72 17.74 -6.51
CA VAL A 102 49.17 17.89 -7.91
C VAL A 102 49.24 19.35 -8.31
N TYR A 103 48.22 20.15 -7.98
CA TYR A 103 48.21 21.59 -8.23
C TYR A 103 49.42 22.28 -7.58
N ASN A 104 49.64 22.05 -6.28
CA ASN A 104 50.77 22.63 -5.55
C ASN A 104 52.13 22.21 -6.14
N ALA A 105 52.26 20.94 -6.57
CA ALA A 105 53.49 20.45 -7.20
C ALA A 105 53.74 21.07 -8.57
N LEU A 106 52.69 21.32 -9.36
CA LEU A 106 52.79 22.03 -10.63
C LEU A 106 53.16 23.51 -10.42
N GLU A 107 52.54 24.17 -9.45
CA GLU A 107 52.84 25.56 -9.08
C GLU A 107 54.31 25.74 -8.63
N GLN A 108 54.87 24.77 -7.90
CA GLN A 108 56.28 24.77 -7.50
C GLN A 108 57.28 24.47 -8.64
N ASN A 109 56.86 23.79 -9.70
CA ASN A 109 57.74 23.45 -10.85
C ASN A 109 57.62 24.44 -12.02
N LEU A 110 56.55 25.24 -12.07
CA LEU A 110 56.29 26.23 -13.12
C LEU A 110 56.49 27.68 -12.65
N GLY A 111 56.72 27.89 -11.34
CA GLY A 111 57.10 29.16 -10.73
C GLY A 111 58.60 29.40 -10.66
#